data_AF-A0A833G5Q2-F1
#
_entry.id   AF-A0A833G5Q2-F1
#
_cell.length_a   1.000
_cell.length_b   1.000
_cell.length_c   1.000
_cell.angle_alpha   90.00
_cell.angle_beta   90.00
_cell.angle_gamma   90.00
#
_symmetry.space_group_name_H-M   'P 1'
#
loop_
_entity.id
_entity.type
_entity.pdbx_description
1 polymer ?
#
loop_
_entity_poly.entity_id
_entity_poly.type
_entity_poly.pdbx_seq_one_letter_code
_entity_poly.pdbx_strand_id
1 'polypeptide(L)' 'LVRAPDAVRLSVDVFEPPAPPVMDLTRRLKATFDPAGILNPGRMYAGV' A
#
# COMPACT_ATOMS: atom_id res chain seq x y z
N LEU A 1 -12.34 21.46 -7.39
CA LEU A 1 -11.30 20.40 -7.31
C LEU A 1 -11.39 19.57 -8.58
N VAL A 2 -10.27 19.35 -9.28
CA VAL A 2 -10.21 18.45 -10.46
C VAL A 2 -10.01 17.02 -9.95
N ARG A 3 -10.72 16.03 -10.52
CA ARG A 3 -10.61 14.61 -10.18
C ARG A 3 -10.38 13.79 -11.44
N ALA A 4 -9.52 12.78 -11.36
CA ALA A 4 -9.35 11.79 -12.42
C ALA A 4 -10.58 10.85 -12.49
N PRO A 5 -10.91 10.29 -13.66
CA PRO A 5 -11.93 9.25 -13.81
C PRO A 5 -11.66 8.04 -12.91
N ASP A 6 -12.71 7.33 -12.50
CA ASP A 6 -12.60 6.24 -11.51
C ASP A 6 -11.67 5.11 -11.97
N ALA A 7 -11.67 4.76 -13.26
CA ALA A 7 -10.77 3.76 -13.82
C ALA A 7 -9.28 4.09 -13.59
N VAL A 8 -8.90 5.37 -13.63
CA VAL A 8 -7.53 5.82 -13.37
C VAL A 8 -7.22 5.71 -11.88
N ARG A 9 -8.16 6.12 -11.03
CA ARG A 9 -7.99 6.11 -9.58
C ARG A 9 -7.87 4.70 -8.98
N LEU A 10 -8.44 3.71 -9.67
CA LEU A 10 -8.35 2.30 -9.27
C LEU A 10 -7.07 1.61 -9.75
N SER A 11 -6.35 2.18 -10.71
CA SER A 11 -5.18 1.56 -11.36
C SER A 11 -3.85 2.21 -11.00
N VAL A 12 -3.86 3.46 -10.55
CA VAL A 12 -2.64 4.22 -10.23
C VAL A 12 -2.39 4.19 -8.72
N ASP A 13 -1.19 3.77 -8.34
CA ASP A 13 -0.73 3.85 -6.96
C ASP A 13 -0.72 5.30 -6.47
N VAL A 14 -1.19 5.50 -5.24
CA VAL A 14 -1.29 6.84 -4.64
C VAL A 14 0.06 7.32 -4.10
N PHE A 15 0.91 6.38 -3.68
CA PHE A 15 2.20 6.67 -3.07
C PHE A 15 3.35 6.32 -4.01
N GLU A 16 4.41 7.12 -3.96
CA GLU A 16 5.68 6.77 -4.58
C GLU A 16 6.20 5.46 -3.98
N PRO A 17 6.70 4.51 -4.80
CA PRO A 17 7.34 3.31 -4.30
C PRO A 17 8.54 3.66 -3.40
N PRO A 18 8.57 3.23 -2.13
CA PRO A 18 9.72 3.45 -1.27
C PRO A 18 10.92 2.65 -1.78
N ALA A 19 12.12 3.08 -1.37
CA ALA A 19 13.34 2.33 -1.65
C ALA A 19 13.20 0.86 -1.21
N PRO A 20 13.72 -0.12 -1.97
CA PRO A 20 13.48 -1.54 -1.70
C PRO A 20 13.73 -2.00 -0.25
N PRO A 21 14.82 -1.57 0.43
CA PRO A 21 15.07 -1.96 1.82
C PRO A 21 14.01 -1.43 2.80
N VAL A 22 13.42 -0.27 2.51
CA VAL A 22 12.36 0.32 3.31
C VAL A 22 11.06 -0.45 3.12
N MET A 23 10.75 -0.86 1.88
CA MET A 23 9.57 -1.70 1.61
C MET A 23 9.65 -3.04 2.34
N ASP A 24 10.83 -3.66 2.40
CA ASP A 24 11.04 -4.90 3.16
C ASP A 24 10.79 -4.70 4.65
N LEU A 25 11.25 -3.59 5.22
CA LEU A 25 10.99 -3.25 6.62
C LEU A 25 9.50 -3.01 6.86
N THR A 26 8.82 -2.29 5.96
CA THR A 26 7.37 -2.06 6.04
C THR A 26 6.59 -3.38 6.07
N ARG A 27 6.89 -4.32 5.16
CA ARG A 27 6.24 -5.64 5.15
C ARG A 27 6.47 -6.41 6.45
N ARG A 28 7.69 -6.42 6.97
CA ARG A 28 8.00 -7.11 8.24
C ARG A 28 7.26 -6.48 9.42
N LEU A 29 7.23 -5.15 9.48
CA LEU A 29 6.54 -4.43 10.55
C LEU A 29 5.03 -4.69 10.50
N LYS A 30 4.43 -4.66 9.30
CA LYS A 30 3.02 -5.01 9.09
C LYS A 30 2.72 -6.45 9.51
N ALA A 31 3.55 -7.41 9.12
CA ALA A 31 3.35 -8.82 9.46
C ALA A 31 3.46 -9.09 10.98
N THR A 32 4.36 -8.39 11.68
CA THR A 32 4.48 -8.50 13.14
C THR A 32 3.30 -7.84 13.85
N PHE A 33 2.83 -6.70 13.36
CA PHE A 33 1.76 -5.92 13.99
C PHE A 33 0.37 -6.49 13.71
N ASP A 34 0.13 -6.97 12.49
CA ASP A 34 -1.14 -7.54 12.03
C ASP A 34 -0.90 -8.89 11.35
N PRO A 35 -0.61 -9.95 12.12
CA PRO A 35 -0.32 -11.29 11.57
C PRO A 35 -1.51 -11.90 10.82
N ALA A 36 -2.72 -11.48 11.15
CA ALA A 36 -3.96 -11.94 10.51
C ALA A 36 -4.33 -11.11 9.25
N GLY A 37 -3.63 -10.01 8.97
CA GLY A 37 -3.86 -9.16 7.80
C GLY A 37 -5.23 -8.47 7.79
N ILE A 38 -5.84 -8.24 8.96
CA ILE A 38 -7.19 -7.70 9.09
C ILE A 38 -7.20 -6.18 8.87
N LEU A 39 -6.13 -5.50 9.25
CA LEU A 39 -6.07 -4.04 9.32
C LEU A 39 -5.63 -3.46 7.99
N ASN A 40 -6.59 -3.03 7.17
CA ASN A 40 -6.36 -2.29 5.92
C ASN A 40 -5.39 -3.03 4.96
N PRO A 41 -5.73 -4.25 4.50
CA PRO A 41 -4.89 -4.99 3.56
C PRO A 41 -4.78 -4.24 2.23
N GLY A 42 -3.56 -4.09 1.71
CA GLY A 42 -3.31 -3.53 0.39
C GLY A 42 -3.63 -2.03 0.24
N ARG A 43 -3.96 -1.33 1.33
CA ARG A 43 -4.50 0.05 1.25
C ARG A 43 -3.45 1.09 0.85
N MET A 44 -2.20 0.91 1.28
CA MET A 44 -1.11 1.83 0.92
C MET A 44 -0.26 1.27 -0.22
N TYR A 45 0.16 0.02 -0.09
CA TYR A 45 0.92 -0.71 -1.09
C TYR A 45 0.21 -2.03 -1.36
N ALA A 46 0.04 -2.38 -2.63
CA ALA A 46 -0.57 -3.66 -2.98
C ALA A 46 0.24 -4.83 -2.39
N GLY A 47 -0.45 -5.79 -1.77
CA GLY A 47 0.18 -6.98 -1.17
C GLY A 47 0.88 -6.75 0.17
N VAL A 48 0.69 -5.59 0.81
CA VAL A 48 1.13 -5.27 2.18
C VAL A 48 -0.08 -5.06 3.09
#